data_AF-A0A7W0UH04-F1
#
_entry.id   AF-A0A7W0UH04-F1
#
_cell.length_a   1.000
_cell.length_b   1.000
_cell.length_c   1.000
_cell.angle_alpha   90.00
_cell.angle_beta   90.00
_cell.angle_gamma   90.00
#
_symmetry.space_group_name_H-M   'P 1'
#
loop_
_entity.id
_entity.type
_entity.pdbx_description
1 polymer ?
#
loop_
_entity_poly.entity_id
_entity_poly.type
_entity_poly.pdbx_seq_one_letter_code
_entity_poly.pdbx_strand_id
1 'polypeptide(L)'
;MSQQEPGLELHEWETRWQELEPLLEEDASAALPEVADFIEQVLRDSRIGLTRVGGENDELIAAYEAARETADGAERGDDIGPGDVGAAIENLRAVYESVLVNRRM
;
A
#
# COMPACT_ATOMS: atom_id res chain seq x y z
N MET A 1 -19.21 8.51 -16.96
CA MET A 1 -19.08 8.10 -15.56
C MET A 1 -18.97 6.60 -15.57
N SER A 2 -17.74 6.08 -15.60
CA SER A 2 -17.50 4.64 -15.64
C SER A 2 -17.92 4.06 -14.31
N GLN A 3 -18.92 3.18 -14.33
CA GLN A 3 -19.33 2.41 -13.16
C GLN A 3 -18.24 1.37 -12.95
N GLN A 4 -17.31 1.62 -12.03
CA GLN A 4 -16.38 0.60 -11.57
C GLN A 4 -17.19 -0.40 -10.75
N GLU A 5 -17.49 -1.53 -11.36
CA GLU A 5 -18.09 -2.65 -10.66
C GLU A 5 -17.09 -3.10 -9.57
N PRO A 6 -17.52 -3.30 -8.32
CA PRO A 6 -16.59 -3.57 -7.20
C PRO A 6 -15.71 -4.81 -7.41
N GLY A 7 -16.13 -5.76 -8.26
CA GLY A 7 -15.33 -6.93 -8.65
C GLY A 7 -14.27 -6.66 -9.72
N LEU A 8 -14.45 -5.64 -10.56
CA LEU A 8 -13.45 -5.23 -11.57
C LEU A 8 -12.26 -4.55 -10.89
N GLU A 9 -12.53 -3.66 -9.94
CA GLU A 9 -11.49 -2.98 -9.15
C GLU A 9 -10.60 -3.97 -8.40
N LEU A 10 -11.20 -5.01 -7.79
CA LEU A 10 -10.45 -6.04 -7.09
C LEU A 10 -9.48 -6.78 -8.03
N HIS A 11 -9.96 -7.18 -9.21
CA HIS A 11 -9.12 -7.87 -10.19
C HIS A 11 -7.99 -7.00 -10.72
N GLU A 12 -8.25 -5.70 -10.94
CA GLU A 12 -7.22 -4.73 -11.33
C GLU A 12 -6.15 -4.57 -10.24
N TRP A 13 -6.56 -4.51 -8.97
CA TRP A 13 -5.64 -4.44 -7.83
C TRP A 13 -4.80 -5.70 -7.67
N GLU A 14 -5.42 -6.88 -7.77
CA GLU A 14 -4.71 -8.16 -7.70
C GLU A 14 -3.69 -8.28 -8.83
N THR A 15 -4.05 -7.85 -10.03
CA THR A 15 -3.13 -7.81 -11.18
C THR A 15 -1.95 -6.88 -10.91
N ARG A 16 -2.23 -5.65 -10.45
CA ARG A 16 -1.18 -4.66 -10.17
C ARG A 16 -0.26 -5.09 -9.04
N TRP A 17 -0.79 -5.72 -7.99
CA TRP A 17 0.02 -6.29 -6.92
C TRP A 17 0.99 -7.37 -7.44
N GLN A 18 0.50 -8.27 -8.30
CA GLN A 18 1.33 -9.30 -8.93
C GLN A 18 2.42 -8.73 -9.85
N GLU A 19 2.22 -7.54 -10.42
CA GLU A 19 3.26 -6.83 -11.18
C GLU A 19 4.32 -6.17 -10.27
N LEU A 20 3.94 -5.75 -9.07
CA LEU A 20 4.82 -5.11 -8.10
C LEU A 20 5.68 -6.11 -7.30
N GLU A 21 5.16 -7.29 -7.02
CA GLU A 21 5.88 -8.35 -6.29
C GLU A 21 7.26 -8.70 -6.88
N PRO A 22 7.42 -8.95 -8.19
CA PRO A 22 8.75 -9.21 -8.75
C PRO A 22 9.69 -8.00 -8.62
N LEU A 23 9.17 -6.77 -8.70
CA LEU A 23 9.97 -5.56 -8.54
C LEU A 23 10.50 -5.42 -7.11
N LEU A 24 9.69 -5.79 -6.11
CA LEU A 24 10.11 -5.86 -4.71
C LEU A 24 11.21 -6.91 -4.48
N GLU A 25 11.18 -8.03 -5.21
CA GLU A 25 12.22 -9.05 -5.16
C GLU A 25 13.52 -8.62 -5.85
N GLU A 26 13.43 -7.84 -6.94
CA GLU A 26 14.58 -7.33 -7.67
C GLU A 26 15.27 -6.17 -6.94
N ASP A 27 14.50 -5.15 -6.53
CA ASP A 27 14.97 -4.00 -5.76
C ASP A 27 13.85 -3.43 -4.90
N ALA A 28 13.76 -3.98 -3.68
CA ALA A 28 12.81 -3.56 -2.66
C ALA A 28 12.82 -2.05 -2.39
N SER A 29 14.00 -1.42 -2.39
CA SER A 29 14.13 0.01 -2.09
C SER A 29 13.61 0.89 -3.22
N ALA A 30 13.91 0.51 -4.46
CA ALA A 30 13.45 1.23 -5.64
C ALA A 30 11.96 1.03 -5.91
N ALA A 31 11.41 -0.14 -5.58
CA ALA A 31 10.01 -0.47 -5.79
C ALA A 31 9.08 0.04 -4.66
N LEU A 32 9.60 0.28 -3.45
CA LEU A 32 8.81 0.70 -2.29
C LEU A 32 7.93 1.94 -2.52
N PRO A 33 8.40 3.03 -3.18
CA PRO A 33 7.55 4.18 -3.52
C PRO A 33 6.34 3.80 -4.37
N GLU A 34 6.55 2.97 -5.39
CA GLU A 34 5.48 2.55 -6.29
C GLU A 34 4.43 1.70 -5.58
N VAL A 35 4.86 0.84 -4.65
CA VAL A 35 3.95 0.07 -3.79
C VAL A 35 3.17 1.00 -2.86
N ALA A 36 3.82 2.01 -2.26
CA ALA A 36 3.15 2.96 -1.39
C ALA A 36 2.09 3.80 -2.15
N ASP A 37 2.37 4.22 -3.38
CA ASP A 37 1.39 4.90 -4.24
C ASP A 37 0.21 3.99 -4.60
N PHE A 38 0.47 2.72 -4.90
CA PHE A 38 -0.59 1.74 -5.16
C PHE A 38 -1.50 1.56 -3.94
N ILE A 39 -0.93 1.39 -2.74
CA ILE A 39 -1.73 1.26 -1.51
C ILE A 39 -2.53 2.54 -1.21
N GLU A 40 -1.96 3.71 -1.49
CA GLU A 40 -2.69 4.98 -1.37
C GLU A 40 -3.96 4.98 -2.24
N GLN A 41 -3.83 4.51 -3.48
CA GLN A 41 -4.95 4.39 -4.41
C GLN A 41 -6.00 3.40 -3.89
N VAL A 42 -5.58 2.23 -3.41
CA VAL A 42 -6.47 1.21 -2.83
C VAL A 42 -7.28 1.75 -1.64
N LEU A 43 -6.65 2.53 -0.76
CA LEU A 43 -7.31 3.17 0.38
C LEU A 43 -8.37 4.18 -0.09
N ARG A 44 -8.01 5.06 -1.04
CA ARG A 44 -8.92 6.07 -1.59
C ARG A 44 -10.12 5.44 -2.30
N ASP A 45 -9.88 4.44 -3.14
CA ASP A 45 -10.92 3.73 -3.87
C ASP A 45 -11.84 2.93 -2.92
N SER A 46 -11.32 2.53 -1.75
CA SER A 46 -12.10 1.94 -0.66
C SER A 46 -12.77 2.97 0.26
N ARG A 47 -12.68 4.26 -0.08
CA ARG A 47 -13.20 5.39 0.72
C ARG A 47 -12.62 5.46 2.15
N ILE A 48 -11.44 4.90 2.35
CA ILE A 48 -10.68 5.01 3.59
C ILE A 48 -9.84 6.28 3.50
N GLY A 49 -10.02 7.19 4.47
CA GLY A 49 -9.22 8.41 4.53
C GLY A 49 -7.76 8.11 4.87
N LEU A 50 -6.85 8.94 4.37
CA LEU A 50 -5.41 8.84 4.68
C LEU A 50 -5.03 9.60 5.95
N THR A 51 -6.02 10.01 6.74
CA THR A 51 -5.81 10.78 7.95
C THR A 51 -6.52 10.07 9.09
N ARG A 52 -5.78 9.86 10.18
CA ARG A 52 -6.31 9.32 11.42
C ARG A 52 -7.32 10.30 12.01
N VAL A 53 -8.55 9.81 12.22
CA VAL A 53 -9.67 10.60 12.75
C VAL A 53 -10.24 9.96 14.03
N GLY A 54 -9.62 8.89 14.52
CA GLY A 54 -10.14 8.06 15.59
C GLY A 54 -11.20 7.11 15.06
N GLY A 55 -10.85 5.84 14.88
CA GLY A 55 -11.76 4.81 14.36
C GLY A 55 -11.07 3.48 14.12
N GLU A 56 -11.79 2.54 13.51
CA GLU A 56 -11.27 1.20 13.20
C GLU A 56 -10.09 1.20 12.22
N ASN A 57 -10.01 2.21 11.34
CA ASN A 57 -8.95 2.32 10.33
C ASN A 57 -7.70 3.03 10.83
N ASP A 58 -7.66 3.58 12.05
CA ASP A 58 -6.53 4.39 12.52
C ASP A 58 -5.20 3.61 12.55
N GLU A 59 -5.25 2.33 12.95
CA GLU A 59 -4.06 1.46 12.99
C GLU A 59 -3.56 1.13 11.57
N LEU A 60 -4.50 0.90 10.65
CA LEU A 60 -4.23 0.68 9.23
C LEU A 60 -3.61 1.93 8.58
N ILE A 61 -4.14 3.12 8.88
CA ILE A 61 -3.59 4.39 8.40
C ILE A 61 -2.20 4.63 9.00
N ALA A 62 -1.99 4.32 10.29
CA ALA A 62 -0.67 4.46 10.91
C ALA A 62 0.39 3.56 10.24
N ALA A 63 0.02 2.33 9.88
CA ALA A 63 0.91 1.42 9.15
C ALA A 63 1.26 1.96 7.75
N TYR A 64 0.26 2.49 7.03
CA TYR A 64 0.47 3.16 5.75
C TYR A 64 1.37 4.40 5.89
N GLU A 65 1.10 5.29 6.84
CA GLU A 65 1.89 6.50 7.08
C GLU A 65 3.37 6.16 7.36
N ALA A 66 3.62 5.16 8.21
CA ALA A 66 4.97 4.72 8.54
C ALA A 66 5.70 4.15 7.32
N ALA A 67 5.04 3.32 6.52
CA ALA A 67 5.64 2.79 5.30
C ALA A 67 5.87 3.88 4.24
N ARG A 68 4.96 4.86 4.14
CA ARG A 68 5.08 5.98 3.20
C ARG A 68 6.27 6.86 3.53
N GLU A 69 6.55 7.11 4.82
CA GLU A 69 7.74 7.85 5.23
C GLU A 69 9.04 7.17 4.77
N THR A 70 9.13 5.85 4.93
CA THR A 70 10.25 5.05 4.44
C THR A 70 10.36 5.10 2.91
N ALA A 71 9.23 5.00 2.22
CA ALA A 71 9.15 5.06 0.78
C ALA A 71 9.63 6.42 0.23
N ASP A 72 9.16 7.52 0.81
CA ASP A 72 9.61 8.87 0.44
C ASP A 72 11.11 9.06 0.71
N GLY A 73 11.66 8.41 1.74
CA GLY A 73 13.10 8.36 2.00
C GLY A 73 13.87 7.63 0.91
N ALA A 74 13.40 6.44 0.53
CA ALA A 74 14.00 5.66 -0.55
C ALA A 74 13.96 6.40 -1.90
N GLU A 75 12.85 7.07 -2.23
CA GLU A 75 12.73 7.88 -3.44
C GLU A 75 13.73 9.06 -3.47
N ARG A 76 13.95 9.70 -2.31
CA ARG A 76 14.96 10.76 -2.16
C ARG A 76 16.39 10.27 -2.24
N GLY A 77 16.61 8.95 -2.22
CA GLY A 77 17.93 8.33 -2.18
C GLY A 77 18.58 8.38 -0.80
N ASP A 78 17.78 8.46 0.28
CA ASP A 78 18.29 8.29 1.64
C ASP A 78 18.81 6.85 1.85
N ASP A 79 19.81 6.70 2.70
CA ASP A 79 20.35 5.39 3.09
C ASP A 79 19.40 4.73 4.11
N ILE A 80 18.36 4.08 3.58
CA ILE A 80 17.39 3.33 4.37
C ILE A 80 17.91 1.90 4.58
N GLY A 81 17.93 1.45 5.83
CA GLY A 81 18.36 0.09 6.15
C GLY A 81 17.44 -0.97 5.53
N PRO A 82 17.95 -2.13 5.10
CA PRO A 82 17.12 -3.20 4.53
C PRO A 82 16.06 -3.73 5.52
N GLY A 83 16.29 -3.59 6.82
CA GLY A 83 15.29 -3.90 7.85
C GLY A 83 14.10 -2.94 7.85
N ASP A 84 14.34 -1.65 7.65
CA ASP A 84 13.30 -0.63 7.59
C ASP A 84 12.49 -0.74 6.28
N VAL A 85 13.17 -1.01 5.16
CA VAL A 85 12.51 -1.33 3.88
C VAL A 85 11.62 -2.57 4.03
N GLY A 86 12.13 -3.65 4.61
CA GLY A 86 11.34 -4.86 4.85
C GLY A 86 10.12 -4.61 5.74
N ALA A 87 10.29 -3.85 6.82
CA ALA A 87 9.17 -3.47 7.69
C ALA A 87 8.11 -2.63 6.96
N ALA A 88 8.53 -1.70 6.09
CA ALA A 88 7.63 -0.89 5.28
C ALA A 88 6.83 -1.75 4.29
N ILE A 89 7.47 -2.71 3.62
CA ILE A 89 6.79 -3.64 2.70
C ILE A 89 5.72 -4.46 3.44
N GLU A 90 6.06 -5.02 4.60
CA GLU A 90 5.14 -5.81 5.40
C GLU A 90 3.95 -4.97 5.90
N ASN A 91 4.19 -3.71 6.27
CA ASN A 91 3.12 -2.77 6.61
C ASN A 91 2.19 -2.51 5.42
N LEU A 92 2.73 -2.26 4.21
CA LEU A 92 1.93 -2.04 3.01
C LEU A 92 1.11 -3.27 2.62
N ARG A 93 1.70 -4.47 2.74
CA ARG A 93 1.00 -5.74 2.51
C ARG A 93 -0.13 -5.93 3.51
N ALA A 94 0.10 -5.68 4.80
CA ALA A 94 -0.94 -5.78 5.82
C ALA A 94 -2.12 -4.82 5.56
N VAL A 95 -1.83 -3.59 5.12
CA VAL A 95 -2.86 -2.62 4.70
C VAL A 95 -3.67 -3.17 3.53
N TYR A 96 -3.00 -3.67 2.49
CA TYR A 96 -3.65 -4.26 1.31
C TYR A 96 -4.58 -5.41 1.70
N GLU A 97 -4.06 -6.38 2.46
CA GLU A 97 -4.83 -7.55 2.89
C GLU A 97 -6.05 -7.17 3.72
N SER A 98 -5.93 -6.20 4.62
CA SER A 98 -7.06 -5.71 5.43
C SER A 98 -8.16 -5.10 4.55
N VAL A 99 -7.80 -4.30 3.54
CA VAL A 99 -8.76 -3.73 2.60
C VAL A 99 -9.44 -4.84 1.78
N LEU A 100 -8.67 -5.84 1.31
CA LEU A 100 -9.22 -6.98 0.57
C LEU A 100 -10.22 -7.79 1.41
N VAL A 101 -9.92 -8.04 2.67
CA VAL A 101 -10.81 -8.75 3.59
C VAL A 101 -12.11 -7.97 3.78
N ASN A 102 -12.03 -6.65 4.02
CA ASN A 102 -13.21 -5.80 4.17
C ASN A 102 -14.10 -5.77 2.91
N ARG A 103 -13.52 -5.84 1.70
CA ARG A 103 -14.29 -5.89 0.45
C ARG A 103 -14.92 -7.25 0.13
N ARG A 104 -14.41 -8.33 0.70
CA ARG A 104 -14.92 -9.70 0.48
C ARG A 104 -16.05 -10.07 1.46
N MET A 105 -16.25 -9.29 2.53
CA MET A 105 -17.38 -9.42 3.47
C MET A 105 -18.64 -8.75 2.95
#